data_AF-A0A1I3GXE9-F1
#
_entry.id   AF-A0A1I3GXE9-F1
#
_cell.length_a   1.000
_cell.length_b   1.000
_cell.length_c   1.000
_cell.angle_alpha   90.00
_cell.angle_beta   90.00
_cell.angle_gamma   90.00
#
_symmetry.space_group_name_H-M   'P 1'
#
loop_
_entity.id
_entity.type
_entity.pdbx_description
1 polymer ?
#
loop_
_entity_poly.entity_id
_entity_poly.type
_entity_poly.pdbx_seq_one_letter_code
_entity_poly.pdbx_strand_id
1 'polypeptide(L)'
;MTAVAARELRTWSRDLMRLHYLCYALVFCLLPLAIGAPVFLPWTGLVFALWTAAISANLYGEDGTELWGKMMIPGAARHDIRGRQLAWLLITAPPTVALTLIMLALTGQYDLWPWLAALVPALLGGGAGVTVLVSVLRPVPMTDPHRRGGNLLENGTDFAQVLLVLVLTAATAAPAYFAVSLTLCWVPLVAQGIVPALMLTTGKVTRSWFLALHLPGHLQWPTIVAVIALGLALLTTGLGLGLYYLPRSRRAGTEPDGRP
;
A
#
# COMPACT_ATOMS: atom_id res chain seq x y z
N MET A 1 13.92 13.93 17.51
CA MET A 1 13.39 13.24 16.30
C MET A 1 14.17 13.64 15.05
N THR A 2 14.31 14.93 14.75
CA THR A 2 15.05 15.45 13.58
C THR A 2 16.51 15.00 13.50
N ALA A 3 17.23 14.97 14.62
CA ALA A 3 18.62 14.50 14.68
C ALA A 3 18.76 13.02 14.28
N VAL A 4 17.82 12.16 14.73
CA VAL A 4 17.80 10.73 14.37
C VAL A 4 17.47 10.57 12.89
N ALA A 5 16.45 11.28 12.39
CA ALA A 5 16.07 11.20 10.97
C ALA A 5 17.21 11.67 10.04
N ALA A 6 17.90 12.75 10.38
CA ALA A 6 19.04 13.24 9.60
C ALA A 6 20.22 12.26 9.59
N ARG A 7 20.45 11.57 10.71
CA ARG A 7 21.47 10.51 10.79
C ARG A 7 21.08 9.32 9.92
N GLU A 8 19.85 8.83 10.04
CA GLU A 8 19.34 7.73 9.23
C GLU A 8 19.44 8.05 7.75
N LEU A 9 19.03 9.25 7.32
CA LEU A 9 19.12 9.68 5.92
C LEU A 9 20.56 9.62 5.38
N ARG A 10 21.54 10.04 6.18
CA ARG A 10 22.97 9.90 5.85
C ARG A 10 23.45 8.45 5.83
N THR A 11 22.84 7.59 6.64
CA THR A 11 23.18 6.15 6.66
C THR A 11 22.67 5.49 5.39
N TRP A 12 21.42 5.77 5.01
CA TRP A 12 20.84 5.27 3.77
C TRP A 12 21.58 5.71 2.50
N SER A 13 22.20 6.89 2.48
CA SER A 13 22.99 7.34 1.32
C SER A 13 24.40 6.76 1.27
N ARG A 14 24.94 6.28 2.39
CA ARG A 14 26.33 5.79 2.51
C ARG A 14 26.42 4.28 2.62
N ASP A 15 25.37 3.62 3.07
CA ASP A 15 25.30 2.17 3.20
C ASP A 15 24.85 1.53 1.88
N LEU A 16 25.74 0.72 1.31
CA LEU A 16 25.53 0.03 0.05
C LEU A 16 24.37 -0.96 0.13
N MET A 17 24.11 -1.55 1.30
CA MET A 17 22.99 -2.47 1.50
C MET A 17 21.65 -1.74 1.38
N ARG A 18 21.55 -0.55 1.96
CA ARG A 18 20.32 0.26 1.92
C ARG A 18 20.04 0.84 0.54
N LEU A 19 21.10 1.17 -0.20
CA LEU A 19 20.99 1.51 -1.63
C LEU A 19 20.53 0.29 -2.45
N HIS A 20 21.06 -0.90 -2.15
CA HIS A 20 20.63 -2.14 -2.81
C HIS A 20 19.13 -2.40 -2.64
N TYR A 21 18.53 -2.10 -1.48
CA TYR A 21 17.09 -2.25 -1.26
C TYR A 21 16.25 -1.43 -2.24
N LEU A 22 16.66 -0.19 -2.51
CA LEU A 22 15.99 0.70 -3.45
C LEU A 22 16.16 0.21 -4.89
N CYS A 23 17.37 -0.21 -5.27
CA CYS A 23 17.62 -0.78 -6.59
C CYS A 23 16.82 -2.06 -6.83
N TYR A 24 16.74 -2.94 -5.83
CA TYR A 24 16.00 -4.19 -5.92
C TYR A 24 14.50 -3.93 -6.06
N ALA A 25 13.94 -3.00 -5.28
CA ALA A 25 12.55 -2.59 -5.42
C ALA A 25 12.24 -2.02 -6.83
N LEU A 26 13.16 -1.24 -7.41
CA LEU A 26 13.04 -0.76 -8.79
C LEU A 26 13.07 -1.89 -9.82
N VAL A 27 13.94 -2.89 -9.67
CA VAL A 27 14.01 -4.03 -10.59
C VAL A 27 12.68 -4.80 -10.61
N PHE A 28 12.09 -5.05 -9.44
CA PHE A 28 10.79 -5.73 -9.34
C PHE A 28 9.65 -4.92 -9.96
N CYS A 29 9.74 -3.59 -9.91
CA CYS A 29 8.82 -2.69 -10.59
C CYS A 29 8.91 -2.77 -12.12
N LEU A 30 10.07 -3.13 -12.67
CA LEU A 30 10.31 -3.24 -14.11
C LEU A 30 9.98 -4.64 -14.67
N LEU A 31 9.83 -5.66 -13.83
CA LEU A 31 9.49 -7.03 -14.26
C LEU A 31 8.20 -7.11 -15.10
N PRO A 32 7.09 -6.43 -14.75
CA PRO A 32 5.89 -6.42 -15.58
C PRO A 32 6.11 -5.84 -16.98
N LEU A 33 7.07 -4.91 -17.13
CA LEU A 33 7.44 -4.34 -18.42
C LEU A 33 8.19 -5.36 -19.28
N ALA A 34 9.07 -6.16 -18.65
CA ALA A 34 9.84 -7.20 -19.33
C ALA A 34 8.96 -8.32 -19.90
N ILE A 35 7.82 -8.62 -19.26
CA ILE A 35 6.84 -9.60 -19.74
C ILE A 35 5.76 -9.00 -20.66
N GLY A 36 5.90 -7.72 -21.03
CA GLY A 36 4.95 -7.05 -21.93
C GLY A 36 3.55 -6.89 -21.34
N ALA A 37 3.43 -6.71 -20.01
CA ALA A 37 2.15 -6.58 -19.32
C ALA A 37 1.86 -5.11 -18.94
N PRO A 38 1.39 -4.27 -19.87
CA PRO A 38 1.28 -2.83 -19.65
C PRO A 38 0.19 -2.44 -18.63
N VAL A 39 -0.72 -3.37 -18.32
CA VAL A 39 -1.75 -3.22 -17.28
C VAL A 39 -1.16 -2.88 -15.91
N PHE A 40 0.08 -3.27 -15.62
CA PHE A 40 0.70 -3.05 -14.32
C PHE A 40 1.39 -1.70 -14.16
N LEU A 41 1.60 -0.93 -15.24
CA LEU A 41 2.36 0.33 -15.18
C LEU A 41 1.78 1.34 -14.17
N PRO A 42 0.47 1.61 -14.11
CA PRO A 42 -0.07 2.58 -13.16
C PRO A 42 0.17 2.19 -11.68
N TRP A 43 0.37 0.90 -11.42
CA TRP A 43 0.54 0.32 -10.09
C TRP A 43 2.01 0.29 -9.63
N THR A 44 2.95 0.72 -10.48
CA THR A 44 4.40 0.67 -10.22
C THR A 44 4.79 1.32 -8.90
N GLY A 45 4.23 2.49 -8.57
CA GLY A 45 4.54 3.15 -7.30
C GLY A 45 4.06 2.38 -6.07
N LEU A 46 2.89 1.71 -6.13
CA LEU A 46 2.42 0.87 -5.04
C LEU A 46 3.33 -0.33 -4.82
N VAL A 47 3.73 -0.98 -5.92
CA VAL A 47 4.65 -2.12 -5.92
C VAL A 47 6.00 -1.70 -5.34
N PHE A 48 6.51 -0.52 -5.72
CA PHE A 48 7.76 0.03 -5.19
C PHE A 48 7.70 0.23 -3.67
N ALA A 49 6.62 0.85 -3.16
CA ALA A 49 6.44 1.09 -1.72
C ALA A 49 6.35 -0.25 -0.93
N LEU A 50 5.60 -1.22 -1.47
CA LEU A 50 5.47 -2.56 -0.89
C LEU A 50 6.80 -3.29 -0.81
N TRP A 51 7.55 -3.34 -1.90
CA TRP A 51 8.84 -4.03 -1.94
C TRP A 51 9.89 -3.35 -1.09
N THR A 52 9.93 -2.02 -1.10
CA THR A 52 10.87 -1.27 -0.24
C THR A 52 10.58 -1.55 1.24
N ALA A 53 9.31 -1.61 1.64
CA ALA A 53 8.93 -2.01 2.99
C ALA A 53 9.38 -3.44 3.29
N ALA A 54 9.05 -4.40 2.42
CA ALA A 54 9.38 -5.80 2.61
C ALA A 54 10.88 -6.06 2.79
N ILE A 55 11.72 -5.40 2.00
CA ILE A 55 13.17 -5.61 2.04
C ILE A 55 13.83 -4.88 3.21
N SER A 56 13.28 -3.74 3.65
CA SER A 56 13.73 -3.01 4.85
C SER A 56 13.11 -3.54 6.15
N ALA A 57 12.61 -4.77 6.15
CA ALA A 57 11.93 -5.38 7.29
C ALA A 57 12.79 -5.56 8.55
N ASN A 58 14.12 -5.44 8.44
CA ASN A 58 15.08 -5.75 9.50
C ASN A 58 15.94 -4.55 9.94
N LEU A 59 15.40 -3.33 9.89
CA LEU A 59 16.12 -2.08 10.22
C LEU A 59 16.86 -2.10 11.57
N TYR A 60 16.32 -2.76 12.60
CA TYR A 60 16.99 -2.87 13.90
C TYR A 60 17.98 -4.04 13.99
N GLY A 61 17.79 -5.10 13.21
CA GLY A 61 18.74 -6.22 13.16
C GLY A 61 20.04 -5.87 12.43
N GLU A 62 20.01 -4.85 11.56
CA GLU A 62 21.20 -4.26 10.92
C GLU A 62 22.05 -3.43 11.88
N ASP A 63 21.43 -2.81 12.88
CA ASP A 63 22.04 -1.79 13.76
C ASP A 63 22.03 -2.24 15.24
N GLY A 64 22.47 -3.48 15.50
CA GLY A 64 22.39 -4.09 16.83
C GLY A 64 23.11 -3.30 17.92
N THR A 65 24.31 -2.78 17.63
CA THR A 65 25.09 -1.97 18.59
C THR A 65 24.39 -0.66 18.97
N GLU A 66 23.71 -0.02 18.01
CA GLU A 66 22.95 1.21 18.27
C GLU A 66 21.68 0.94 19.08
N LEU A 67 21.03 -0.20 18.84
CA LEU A 67 19.85 -0.62 19.61
C LEU A 67 20.19 -0.76 21.10
N TRP A 68 21.30 -1.42 21.43
CA TRP A 68 21.78 -1.56 22.81
C TRP A 68 22.00 -0.20 23.48
N GLY A 69 22.66 0.73 22.80
CA GLY A 69 22.89 2.08 23.33
C GLY A 69 21.58 2.83 23.62
N LYS A 70 20.54 2.64 22.82
CA LYS A 70 19.23 3.29 23.01
C LYS A 70 18.41 2.65 24.13
N MET A 71 18.55 1.36 24.37
CA MET A 71 17.90 0.68 25.50
C MET A 71 18.41 1.20 26.85
N MET A 72 19.67 1.64 26.90
CA MET A 72 20.28 2.19 28.12
C MET A 72 19.90 3.64 28.41
N ILE A 73 19.23 4.34 27.49
CA ILE A 73 18.84 5.75 27.65
C ILE A 73 17.33 5.83 27.88
N PRO A 74 16.87 6.19 29.10
CA PRO A 74 15.45 6.36 29.39
C PRO A 74 14.79 7.37 28.43
N GLY A 75 13.64 7.01 27.87
CA GLY A 75 12.86 7.89 26.99
C GLY A 75 13.36 8.00 25.54
N ALA A 76 14.50 7.40 25.18
CA ALA A 76 15.04 7.48 23.82
C ALA A 76 14.20 6.71 22.77
N ALA A 77 13.50 5.65 23.19
CA ALA A 77 12.77 4.75 22.30
C ALA A 77 11.77 5.45 21.37
N ARG A 78 10.94 6.37 21.91
CA ARG A 78 9.93 7.08 21.10
C ARG A 78 10.58 7.97 20.04
N HIS A 79 11.65 8.66 20.39
CA HIS A 79 12.35 9.55 19.48
C HIS A 79 13.09 8.78 18.38
N ASP A 80 13.55 7.58 18.70
CA ASP A 80 14.18 6.69 17.75
C ASP A 80 13.19 6.12 16.73
N ILE A 81 12.11 5.50 17.23
CA ILE A 81 11.05 4.93 16.38
C ILE A 81 10.53 5.97 15.41
N ARG A 82 10.18 7.17 15.90
CA ARG A 82 9.68 8.26 15.04
C ARG A 82 10.74 8.79 14.08
N GLY A 83 12.01 8.78 14.48
CA GLY A 83 13.13 9.16 13.61
C GLY A 83 13.31 8.21 12.43
N ARG A 84 13.28 6.89 12.68
CA ARG A 84 13.38 5.85 11.65
C ARG A 84 12.17 5.83 10.73
N GLN A 85 10.96 5.96 11.28
CA GLN A 85 9.73 6.09 10.48
C GLN A 85 9.81 7.30 9.54
N LEU A 86 10.24 8.46 10.05
CA LEU A 86 10.38 9.67 9.24
C LEU A 86 11.46 9.50 8.16
N ALA A 87 12.62 8.94 8.50
CA ALA A 87 13.69 8.71 7.53
C ALA A 87 13.25 7.75 6.41
N TRP A 88 12.59 6.65 6.76
CA TRP A 88 12.05 5.69 5.80
C TRP A 88 11.04 6.34 4.85
N LEU A 89 10.14 7.19 5.39
CA LEU A 89 9.19 7.95 4.58
C LEU A 89 9.88 8.95 3.66
N LEU A 90 10.87 9.71 4.16
CA LEU A 90 11.59 10.69 3.35
C LEU A 90 12.35 10.06 2.17
N ILE A 91 12.76 8.80 2.31
CA ILE A 91 13.48 8.06 1.27
C ILE A 91 12.51 7.39 0.30
N THR A 92 11.46 6.77 0.83
CA THR A 92 10.56 5.91 0.03
C THR A 92 9.44 6.70 -0.62
N ALA A 93 8.92 7.75 0.02
CA ALA A 93 7.78 8.51 -0.48
C ALA A 93 8.08 9.27 -1.79
N PRO A 94 9.21 10.01 -1.94
CA PRO A 94 9.48 10.71 -3.19
C PRO A 94 9.53 9.80 -4.43
N PRO A 95 10.29 8.68 -4.46
CA PRO A 95 10.28 7.79 -5.62
C PRO A 95 8.93 7.10 -5.80
N THR A 96 8.22 6.73 -4.72
CA THR A 96 6.86 6.16 -4.81
C THR A 96 5.90 7.11 -5.53
N VAL A 97 5.86 8.38 -5.11
CA VAL A 97 4.97 9.40 -5.69
C VAL A 97 5.40 9.71 -7.11
N ALA A 98 6.70 9.90 -7.37
CA ALA A 98 7.21 10.16 -8.70
C ALA A 98 6.86 9.03 -9.68
N LEU A 99 7.12 7.77 -9.31
CA LEU A 99 6.78 6.61 -10.15
C LEU A 99 5.28 6.52 -10.40
N THR A 100 4.45 6.75 -9.38
CA THR A 100 2.98 6.75 -9.52
C THR A 100 2.53 7.80 -10.53
N LEU A 101 2.99 9.04 -10.38
CA LEU A 101 2.58 10.16 -11.23
C LEU A 101 3.12 10.02 -12.65
N ILE A 102 4.37 9.62 -12.82
CA ILE A 102 4.99 9.42 -14.14
C ILE A 102 4.24 8.30 -14.88
N MET A 103 3.98 7.16 -14.23
CA MET A 103 3.29 6.05 -14.90
C MET A 103 1.82 6.38 -15.19
N LEU A 104 1.14 7.11 -14.31
CA LEU A 104 -0.21 7.59 -14.56
C LEU A 104 -0.25 8.54 -15.78
N ALA A 105 0.71 9.46 -15.88
CA ALA A 105 0.82 10.38 -17.01
C ALA A 105 1.16 9.66 -18.33
N LEU A 106 2.06 8.68 -18.30
CA LEU A 106 2.46 7.91 -19.48
C LEU A 106 1.33 6.99 -20.00
N THR A 107 0.52 6.44 -19.10
CA THR A 107 -0.59 5.54 -19.47
C THR A 107 -1.88 6.28 -19.80
N GLY A 108 -2.05 7.51 -19.34
CA GLY A 108 -3.25 8.32 -19.54
C GLY A 108 -4.49 7.82 -18.79
N GLN A 109 -4.34 6.85 -17.87
CA GLN A 109 -5.44 6.21 -17.15
C GLN A 109 -5.86 7.02 -15.90
N TYR A 110 -6.28 8.26 -16.09
CA TYR A 110 -6.62 9.18 -15.00
C TYR A 110 -7.77 8.69 -14.10
N ASP A 111 -8.59 7.77 -14.58
CA ASP A 111 -9.66 7.12 -13.82
C ASP A 111 -9.15 6.34 -12.59
N LEU A 112 -7.86 5.99 -12.58
CA LEU A 112 -7.22 5.29 -11.45
C LEU A 112 -6.87 6.23 -10.29
N TRP A 113 -7.00 7.55 -10.46
CA TRP A 113 -6.60 8.53 -9.44
C TRP A 113 -7.22 8.28 -8.04
N PRO A 114 -8.53 7.98 -7.89
CA PRO A 114 -9.10 7.72 -6.56
C PRO A 114 -8.45 6.54 -5.84
N TRP A 115 -8.07 5.51 -6.59
CA TRP A 115 -7.38 4.33 -6.06
C TRP A 115 -5.95 4.67 -5.65
N LEU A 116 -5.19 5.33 -6.53
CA LEU A 116 -3.80 5.69 -6.27
C LEU A 116 -3.69 6.69 -5.11
N ALA A 117 -4.57 7.70 -5.05
CA ALA A 117 -4.60 8.70 -3.99
C ALA A 117 -4.90 8.10 -2.60
N ALA A 118 -5.64 6.98 -2.54
CA ALA A 118 -5.93 6.29 -1.30
C ALA A 118 -4.86 5.26 -0.93
N LEU A 119 -4.38 4.48 -1.90
CA LEU A 119 -3.47 3.35 -1.66
C LEU A 119 -2.03 3.79 -1.40
N VAL A 120 -1.54 4.83 -2.08
CA VAL A 120 -0.18 5.36 -1.87
C VAL A 120 0.07 5.78 -0.41
N PRO A 121 -0.73 6.68 0.20
CA PRO A 121 -0.50 7.07 1.59
C PRO A 121 -0.74 5.91 2.57
N ALA A 122 -1.66 4.99 2.27
CA ALA A 122 -1.91 3.82 3.11
C ALA A 122 -0.69 2.87 3.14
N LEU A 123 -0.09 2.58 1.99
CA LEU A 123 1.10 1.73 1.90
C LEU A 123 2.35 2.43 2.46
N LEU A 124 2.52 3.73 2.25
CA LEU A 124 3.65 4.46 2.84
C LEU A 124 3.53 4.55 4.37
N GLY A 125 2.34 4.88 4.88
CA GLY A 125 2.10 4.92 6.32
C GLY A 125 2.21 3.54 6.97
N GLY A 126 1.61 2.53 6.34
CA GLY A 126 1.67 1.14 6.78
C GLY A 126 3.09 0.58 6.73
N GLY A 127 3.81 0.81 5.63
CA GLY A 127 5.22 0.42 5.47
C GLY A 127 6.12 1.01 6.54
N ALA A 128 6.02 2.31 6.80
CA ALA A 128 6.78 2.97 7.86
C ALA A 128 6.52 2.37 9.26
N GLY A 129 5.27 1.95 9.54
CA GLY A 129 4.91 1.32 10.81
C GLY A 129 5.35 -0.14 10.91
N VAL A 130 4.96 -0.96 9.92
CA VAL A 130 5.15 -2.41 9.91
C VAL A 130 6.63 -2.79 9.86
N THR A 131 7.45 -2.09 9.06
CA THR A 131 8.90 -2.34 8.99
C THR A 131 9.57 -2.18 10.35
N VAL A 132 9.26 -1.09 11.03
CA VAL A 132 9.77 -0.79 12.37
C VAL A 132 9.23 -1.79 13.41
N LEU A 133 7.96 -2.17 13.32
CA LEU A 133 7.36 -3.15 14.23
C LEU A 133 8.00 -4.54 14.09
N VAL A 134 8.07 -5.06 12.87
CA VAL A 134 8.60 -6.41 12.61
C VAL A 134 10.10 -6.47 12.91
N SER A 135 10.86 -5.41 12.61
CA SER A 135 12.29 -5.37 12.95
C SER A 135 12.57 -5.41 14.46
N VAL A 136 11.63 -4.97 15.30
CA VAL A 136 11.73 -5.10 16.78
C VAL A 136 11.26 -6.47 17.26
N LEU A 137 10.16 -6.99 16.71
CA LEU A 137 9.57 -8.25 17.17
C LEU A 137 10.34 -9.50 16.70
N ARG A 138 10.95 -9.42 15.52
CA ARG A 138 11.69 -10.51 14.90
C ARG A 138 13.01 -9.98 14.33
N PRO A 139 13.93 -9.50 15.18
CA PRO A 139 15.22 -9.03 14.72
C PRO A 139 16.03 -10.22 14.22
N VAL A 140 16.49 -10.14 12.96
CA VAL A 140 17.45 -11.11 12.43
C VAL A 140 18.84 -10.50 12.60
N PRO A 141 19.72 -11.08 13.44
CA PRO A 141 21.05 -10.53 13.65
C PRO A 141 21.81 -10.46 12.33
N MET A 142 22.27 -9.27 11.96
CA MET A 142 23.20 -9.10 10.85
C MET A 142 24.52 -8.53 11.35
N THR A 143 25.55 -8.65 10.52
CA THR A 143 26.84 -8.02 10.75
C THR A 143 26.68 -6.50 10.81
N ASP A 144 27.29 -5.87 11.82
CA ASP A 144 27.26 -4.42 12.02
C ASP A 144 27.76 -3.68 10.76
N PRO A 145 27.25 -2.46 10.48
CA PRO A 145 27.56 -1.74 9.24
C PRO A 145 29.07 -1.50 9.02
N HIS A 146 29.82 -1.27 10.09
CA HIS A 146 31.27 -1.02 10.02
C HIS A 146 32.11 -2.30 9.82
N ARG A 147 31.48 -3.48 9.93
CA ARG A 147 32.11 -4.80 9.74
C ARG A 147 31.60 -5.51 8.48
N ARG A 148 30.64 -4.95 7.77
CA ARG A 148 30.16 -5.48 6.48
C ARG A 148 31.22 -5.29 5.41
N GLY A 149 31.45 -6.36 4.63
CA GLY A 149 32.20 -6.29 3.38
C GLY A 149 31.38 -5.63 2.26
N GLY A 150 32.01 -5.39 1.11
CA GLY A 150 31.34 -4.86 -0.08
C GLY A 150 30.55 -5.91 -0.89
N ASN A 151 30.52 -7.17 -0.45
CA ASN A 151 29.86 -8.25 -1.16
C ASN A 151 28.35 -8.26 -0.88
N LEU A 152 27.54 -7.91 -1.89
CA LEU A 152 26.08 -7.77 -1.78
C LEU A 152 25.33 -9.12 -1.72
N LEU A 153 25.99 -10.22 -2.07
CA LEU A 153 25.41 -11.57 -1.99
C LEU A 153 25.46 -12.14 -0.57
N GLU A 154 26.26 -11.55 0.32
CA GLU A 154 26.34 -11.90 1.75
C GLU A 154 25.24 -11.17 2.54
N ASN A 155 24.02 -11.21 2.01
CA ASN A 155 22.86 -10.57 2.63
C ASN A 155 22.11 -11.60 3.49
N GLY A 156 22.12 -11.41 4.81
CA GLY A 156 21.41 -12.24 5.78
C GLY A 156 19.90 -12.00 5.84
N THR A 157 19.30 -11.38 4.83
CA THR A 157 17.84 -11.17 4.75
C THR A 157 17.09 -12.48 4.85
N ASP A 158 16.28 -12.62 5.90
CA ASP A 158 15.35 -13.73 6.04
C ASP A 158 14.15 -13.53 5.11
N PHE A 159 14.03 -14.40 4.10
CA PHE A 159 12.94 -14.38 3.14
C PHE A 159 11.55 -14.49 3.80
N ALA A 160 11.43 -15.24 4.90
CA ALA A 160 10.17 -15.35 5.62
C ALA A 160 9.76 -14.01 6.25
N GLN A 161 10.73 -13.22 6.73
CA GLN A 161 10.48 -11.88 7.27
C GLN A 161 10.07 -10.90 6.17
N VAL A 162 10.70 -10.99 5.00
CA VAL A 162 10.34 -10.19 3.82
C VAL A 162 8.90 -10.46 3.40
N LEU A 163 8.51 -11.74 3.27
CA LEU A 163 7.14 -12.12 2.95
C LEU A 163 6.14 -11.66 4.02
N LEU A 164 6.50 -11.77 5.30
CA LEU A 164 5.66 -11.31 6.39
C LEU A 164 5.38 -9.80 6.29
N VAL A 165 6.43 -8.97 6.10
CA VAL A 165 6.25 -7.52 5.97
C VAL A 165 5.50 -7.17 4.69
N LEU A 166 5.75 -7.87 3.58
CA LEU A 166 5.00 -7.70 2.34
C LEU A 166 3.49 -7.88 2.58
N VAL A 167 3.09 -8.97 3.23
CA VAL A 167 1.68 -9.29 3.52
C VAL A 167 1.08 -8.28 4.50
N LEU A 168 1.79 -7.93 5.58
CA LEU A 168 1.30 -6.99 6.57
C LEU A 168 1.15 -5.57 6.03
N THR A 169 2.12 -5.10 5.24
CA THR A 169 2.03 -3.79 4.57
C THR A 169 0.90 -3.80 3.52
N ALA A 170 0.71 -4.87 2.76
CA ALA A 170 -0.45 -4.98 1.88
C ALA A 170 -1.77 -4.93 2.66
N ALA A 171 -1.85 -5.60 3.82
CA ALA A 171 -3.04 -5.59 4.68
C ALA A 171 -3.39 -4.19 5.21
N THR A 172 -2.40 -3.31 5.43
CA THR A 172 -2.68 -1.92 5.85
C THR A 172 -3.38 -1.08 4.78
N ALA A 173 -3.33 -1.48 3.51
CA ALA A 173 -4.05 -0.81 2.43
C ALA A 173 -5.52 -1.27 2.31
N ALA A 174 -5.92 -2.35 2.97
CA ALA A 174 -7.27 -2.89 2.89
C ALA A 174 -8.37 -1.88 3.29
N PRO A 175 -8.23 -1.07 4.37
CA PRO A 175 -9.24 -0.07 4.72
C PRO A 175 -9.39 1.03 3.66
N ALA A 176 -8.27 1.45 3.06
CA ALA A 176 -8.26 2.46 2.01
C ALA A 176 -8.91 1.93 0.73
N TYR A 177 -8.58 0.69 0.33
CA TYR A 177 -9.21 0.00 -0.78
C TYR A 177 -10.73 -0.13 -0.59
N PHE A 178 -11.15 -0.52 0.62
CA PHE A 178 -12.56 -0.64 0.98
C PHE A 178 -13.30 0.69 0.92
N ALA A 179 -12.71 1.77 1.44
CA ALA A 179 -13.30 3.11 1.41
C ALA A 179 -13.51 3.62 -0.03
N VAL A 180 -12.54 3.40 -0.92
CA VAL A 180 -12.68 3.77 -2.34
C VAL A 180 -13.74 2.91 -3.03
N SER A 181 -13.77 1.61 -2.74
CA SER A 181 -14.76 0.69 -3.33
C SER A 181 -16.20 1.09 -2.97
N LEU A 182 -16.46 1.42 -1.70
CA LEU A 182 -17.79 1.83 -1.22
C LEU A 182 -18.23 3.21 -1.71
N THR A 183 -17.30 4.10 -2.00
CA THR A 183 -17.63 5.43 -2.53
C THR A 183 -17.92 5.35 -4.03
N LEU A 184 -17.15 4.57 -4.77
CA LEU A 184 -17.31 4.43 -6.22
C LEU A 184 -18.46 3.50 -6.62
N CYS A 185 -18.89 2.54 -5.78
CA CYS A 185 -19.91 1.55 -6.16
C CYS A 185 -21.28 2.16 -6.55
N TRP A 186 -21.60 3.35 -6.04
CA TRP A 186 -22.88 4.03 -6.32
C TRP A 186 -23.01 4.51 -7.76
N VAL A 187 -21.88 4.83 -8.41
CA VAL A 187 -21.85 5.31 -9.80
C VAL A 187 -22.34 4.23 -10.76
N PRO A 188 -21.75 3.01 -10.79
CA PRO A 188 -22.28 1.92 -11.61
C PRO A 188 -23.66 1.45 -11.13
N LEU A 189 -23.87 1.27 -9.82
CA LEU A 189 -25.09 0.66 -9.32
C LEU A 189 -26.34 1.53 -9.56
N VAL A 190 -26.30 2.79 -9.13
CA VAL A 190 -27.47 3.67 -9.14
C VAL A 190 -27.50 4.49 -10.42
N ALA A 191 -26.44 5.24 -10.69
CA ALA A 191 -26.46 6.21 -11.76
C ALA A 191 -26.41 5.57 -13.16
N GLN A 192 -25.53 4.59 -13.38
CA GLN A 192 -25.41 3.93 -14.69
C GLN A 192 -26.29 2.67 -14.85
N GLY A 193 -26.79 2.09 -13.76
CA GLY A 193 -27.63 0.90 -13.76
C GLY A 193 -29.12 1.21 -13.60
N ILE A 194 -29.51 1.58 -12.38
CA ILE A 194 -30.93 1.74 -12.00
C ILE A 194 -31.60 2.89 -12.76
N VAL A 195 -30.96 4.06 -12.87
CA VAL A 195 -31.56 5.24 -13.54
C VAL A 195 -31.88 4.98 -15.02
N PRO A 196 -30.93 4.50 -15.87
CA PRO A 196 -31.26 4.19 -17.26
C PRO A 196 -32.23 3.01 -17.41
N ALA A 197 -32.23 2.03 -16.50
CA ALA A 197 -33.26 0.98 -16.48
C ALA A 197 -34.67 1.56 -16.27
N LEU A 198 -34.80 2.53 -15.35
CA LEU A 198 -36.06 3.22 -15.09
C LEU A 198 -36.48 4.10 -16.28
N MET A 199 -35.54 4.77 -16.93
CA MET A 199 -35.83 5.59 -18.13
C MET A 199 -36.32 4.75 -19.31
N LEU A 200 -35.73 3.57 -19.52
CA LEU A 200 -36.16 2.64 -20.58
C LEU A 200 -37.54 2.04 -20.30
N THR A 201 -37.86 1.74 -19.04
CA THR A 201 -39.17 1.17 -18.65
C THR A 201 -40.28 2.20 -18.63
N THR A 202 -39.98 3.46 -18.31
CA THR A 202 -40.97 4.56 -18.26
C THR A 202 -41.16 5.28 -19.61
N GLY A 203 -40.33 4.98 -20.61
CA GLY A 203 -40.39 5.60 -21.94
C GLY A 203 -39.93 7.07 -21.99
N LYS A 204 -39.61 7.69 -20.84
CA LYS A 204 -39.07 9.06 -20.75
C LYS A 204 -37.56 9.03 -20.89
N VAL A 205 -37.09 8.79 -22.11
CA VAL A 205 -35.66 8.64 -22.41
C VAL A 205 -35.02 10.00 -22.65
N THR A 206 -34.25 10.47 -21.68
CA THR A 206 -33.35 11.61 -21.85
C THR A 206 -31.93 11.06 -22.04
N ARG A 207 -31.34 11.22 -23.24
CA ARG A 207 -29.96 10.81 -23.52
C ARG A 207 -28.98 11.76 -22.82
N SER A 208 -28.75 11.52 -21.55
CA SER A 208 -27.68 12.15 -20.76
C SER A 208 -26.44 11.25 -20.77
N TRP A 209 -25.53 11.41 -19.82
CA TRP A 209 -24.25 10.66 -19.69
C TRP A 209 -24.37 9.13 -19.42
N PHE A 210 -25.55 8.53 -19.60
CA PHE A 210 -25.77 7.09 -19.39
C PHE A 210 -25.26 6.29 -20.59
N LEU A 211 -24.29 5.41 -20.36
CA LEU A 211 -23.64 4.61 -21.41
C LEU A 211 -24.65 3.72 -22.15
N ALA A 212 -25.57 3.11 -21.40
CA ALA A 212 -26.59 2.21 -21.95
C ALA A 212 -27.53 2.89 -22.96
N LEU A 213 -27.80 4.21 -22.83
CA LEU A 213 -28.72 4.93 -23.71
C LEU A 213 -28.08 5.35 -25.05
N HIS A 214 -26.76 5.25 -25.16
CA HIS A 214 -26.02 5.55 -26.39
C HIS A 214 -25.82 4.31 -27.28
N LEU A 215 -26.05 3.11 -26.73
CA LEU A 215 -25.90 1.85 -27.44
C LEU A 215 -27.16 1.51 -28.26
N PRO A 216 -27.03 0.71 -29.34
CA PRO A 216 -28.17 0.23 -30.11
C PRO A 216 -29.11 -0.62 -29.24
N GLY A 217 -30.42 -0.60 -29.53
CA GLY A 217 -31.48 -1.10 -28.65
C GLY A 217 -31.28 -2.51 -28.07
N HIS A 218 -30.63 -3.41 -28.81
CA HIS A 218 -30.35 -4.77 -28.37
C HIS A 218 -29.22 -4.87 -27.33
N LEU A 219 -28.30 -3.90 -27.25
CA LEU A 219 -27.18 -3.86 -26.30
C LEU A 219 -27.48 -3.06 -25.02
N GLN A 220 -28.59 -2.32 -24.97
CA GLN A 220 -28.90 -1.44 -23.84
C GLN A 220 -29.14 -2.24 -22.56
N TRP A 221 -30.01 -3.27 -22.60
CA TRP A 221 -30.30 -4.14 -21.47
C TRP A 221 -29.09 -4.97 -21.00
N PRO A 222 -28.32 -5.64 -21.88
CA PRO A 222 -27.08 -6.33 -21.48
C PRO A 222 -26.09 -5.41 -20.76
N THR A 223 -25.92 -4.18 -21.24
CA THR A 223 -25.00 -3.20 -20.62
C THR A 223 -25.48 -2.77 -19.25
N ILE A 224 -26.78 -2.52 -19.07
CA ILE A 224 -27.38 -2.19 -17.77
C ILE A 224 -27.15 -3.32 -16.77
N VAL A 225 -27.40 -4.57 -17.17
CA VAL A 225 -27.18 -5.73 -16.31
C VAL A 225 -25.71 -5.87 -15.92
N ALA A 226 -24.78 -5.69 -16.87
CA ALA A 226 -23.34 -5.76 -16.60
C ALA A 226 -22.87 -4.67 -15.62
N VAL A 227 -23.39 -3.44 -15.78
CA VAL A 227 -23.00 -2.32 -14.91
C VAL A 227 -23.64 -2.43 -13.52
N ILE A 228 -24.86 -2.94 -13.39
CA ILE A 228 -25.47 -3.30 -12.10
C ILE A 228 -24.65 -4.40 -11.42
N ALA A 229 -24.26 -5.45 -12.15
CA ALA A 229 -23.43 -6.51 -11.62
C ALA A 229 -22.06 -6.00 -11.12
N LEU A 230 -21.44 -5.06 -11.85
CA LEU A 230 -20.21 -4.38 -11.41
C LEU A 230 -20.43 -3.58 -10.12
N GLY A 231 -21.52 -2.81 -10.04
CA GLY A 231 -21.88 -2.06 -8.84
C GLY A 231 -22.14 -2.96 -7.64
N LEU A 232 -22.82 -4.10 -7.84
CA LEU A 232 -23.03 -5.12 -6.83
C LEU A 232 -21.72 -5.82 -6.44
N ALA A 233 -20.81 -6.07 -7.38
CA ALA A 233 -19.49 -6.64 -7.09
C ALA A 233 -18.68 -5.71 -6.20
N LEU A 234 -18.62 -4.41 -6.53
CA LEU A 234 -17.95 -3.40 -5.69
C LEU A 234 -18.62 -3.22 -4.32
N LEU A 235 -19.95 -3.30 -4.28
CA LEU A 235 -20.72 -3.20 -3.04
C LEU A 235 -20.52 -4.45 -2.16
N THR A 236 -20.45 -5.65 -2.75
CA THR A 236 -20.26 -6.91 -2.02
C THR A 236 -18.81 -7.09 -1.55
N THR A 237 -17.82 -6.73 -2.36
CA THR A 237 -16.41 -6.70 -1.91
C THR A 237 -16.20 -5.64 -0.84
N GLY A 238 -16.87 -4.49 -0.96
CA GLY A 238 -17.02 -3.50 0.10
C GLY A 238 -17.65 -4.13 1.35
N LEU A 239 -18.97 -4.30 1.39
CA LEU A 239 -19.73 -4.80 2.55
C LEU A 239 -19.18 -6.10 3.16
N GLY A 240 -18.68 -7.04 2.37
CA GLY A 240 -18.12 -8.30 2.86
C GLY A 240 -16.93 -8.08 3.81
N LEU A 241 -16.06 -7.12 3.52
CA LEU A 241 -14.97 -6.71 4.41
C LEU A 241 -15.51 -5.93 5.63
N GLY A 242 -16.46 -5.01 5.43
CA GLY A 242 -17.03 -4.22 6.52
C GLY A 242 -17.74 -5.07 7.59
N LEU A 243 -18.58 -6.00 7.15
CA LEU A 243 -19.30 -6.92 8.03
C LEU A 243 -18.39 -7.96 8.69
N TYR A 244 -17.24 -8.27 8.10
CA TYR A 244 -16.23 -9.14 8.71
C TYR A 244 -15.46 -8.43 9.84
N TYR A 245 -15.13 -7.15 9.69
CA TYR A 245 -14.33 -6.40 10.68
C TYR A 245 -15.16 -5.73 11.81
N LEU A 246 -16.39 -5.30 11.55
CA LEU A 246 -17.26 -4.64 12.55
C LEU A 246 -17.54 -5.49 13.81
N PRO A 247 -17.84 -6.80 13.72
CA PRO A 247 -18.06 -7.65 14.90
C PRO A 247 -16.78 -7.89 15.71
N ARG A 248 -15.62 -7.94 15.03
CA ARG A 248 -14.31 -8.20 15.67
C ARG A 248 -13.84 -7.01 16.50
N SER A 249 -14.10 -5.79 16.04
CA SER A 249 -13.79 -4.55 16.77
C SER A 249 -14.63 -4.38 18.05
N ARG A 250 -15.93 -4.74 18.00
CA ARG A 250 -16.80 -4.70 19.19
C ARG A 250 -16.41 -5.69 20.28
N ARG A 251 -15.89 -6.86 19.91
CA ARG A 251 -15.40 -7.86 20.87
C ARG A 251 -14.09 -7.45 21.55
N ALA A 252 -13.21 -6.75 20.83
CA ALA A 252 -11.95 -6.25 21.40
C ALA A 252 -12.13 -5.07 22.38
N GLY A 253 -13.26 -4.35 22.32
CA GLY A 253 -13.59 -3.26 23.25
C GLY A 253 -14.41 -3.69 24.47
N THR A 254 -14.73 -4.98 24.62
CA THR A 254 -15.61 -5.49 25.70
C THR A 254 -14.93 -6.48 26.64
N GLU A 255 -13.63 -6.76 26.49
CA GLU A 255 -12.87 -7.39 27.57
C GLU A 255 -12.71 -6.36 28.71
N PRO A 256 -13.31 -6.60 29.90
CA PRO A 256 -12.94 -5.83 31.07
C PRO A 256 -11.46 -6.07 31.33
N ASP A 257 -10.72 -5.04 31.70
CA ASP A 257 -9.35 -5.12 32.21
C ASP A 257 -9.37 -5.96 33.50
N GLY A 258 -9.41 -7.28 33.32
CA GLY A 258 -9.41 -8.29 34.36
C GLY A 258 -7.99 -8.49 34.81
N ARG A 259 -7.44 -7.49 35.51
CA ARG A 259 -6.30 -7.71 36.39
C ARG A 259 -6.84 -7.97 37.80
N PRO A 260 -6.45 -9.09 38.45
CA PRO A 260 -6.57 -9.17 39.90
C PRO A 260 -5.70 -8.11 40.58
#